data_AF-A0A3F3QGH5-F1
#
_entry.id   AF-A0A3F3QGH5-F1
#
_cell.length_a   1.000
_cell.length_b   1.000
_cell.length_c   1.000
_cell.angle_alpha   90.00
_cell.angle_beta   90.00
_cell.angle_gamma   90.00
#
_symmetry.space_group_name_H-M   'P 1'
#
loop_
_entity.id
_entity.type
_entity.pdbx_description
1 polymer ?
#
loop_
_entity_poly.entity_id
_entity_poly.type
_entity_poly.pdbx_seq_one_letter_code
_entity_poly.pdbx_strand_id
1 'polypeptide(L)'
;MPSSTTRNRIVLEGLFKTIMEWRNNVPEDGHINIASLGDVEHKVQFDFENLDNAKSNLTMVPPILFHPMELAKLEEYPVDSSEAREFFDIDQSQNRFWEIGSLDRVEQISSLIEDRATCEAQAEQGLQIVEAPDSTFWLEALLSWPYGKKNWWDVECVREPSPDNKGKVYPHIAFHLIDDKMAREDTIQYSEFSAIVIAMRGRANQRKVDSALEREKLDENDGEGKEEYPYLFSDEEYFPLYSFERKNEAPVDLFARLFLSKPLEPQNILGWGATLMIDL
;
A
#
# COMPACT_ATOMS: atom_id res chain seq x y z
N MET A 1 15.50 -20.48 20.37
CA MET A 1 15.42 -19.23 19.59
C MET A 1 14.02 -19.16 19.01
N PRO A 2 13.32 -18.01 19.03
CA PRO A 2 12.04 -17.87 18.35
C PRO A 2 12.21 -18.23 16.86
N SER A 3 11.18 -18.80 16.21
CA SER A 3 11.20 -18.94 14.75
C SER A 3 11.29 -17.54 14.10
N SER A 4 11.85 -17.46 12.90
CA SER A 4 11.97 -16.22 12.11
C SER A 4 10.66 -15.45 12.03
N THR A 5 9.54 -16.15 11.88
CA THR A 5 8.19 -15.54 11.85
C THR A 5 7.75 -14.89 13.16
N THR A 6 8.19 -15.41 14.31
CA THR A 6 7.95 -14.74 15.60
C THR A 6 8.76 -13.46 15.71
N ARG A 7 9.98 -13.44 15.16
CA ARG A 7 10.84 -12.25 15.18
C ARG A 7 10.23 -11.09 14.38
N ASN A 8 9.72 -11.35 13.19
CA ASN A 8 9.14 -10.30 12.34
C ASN A 8 7.94 -9.62 12.99
N ARG A 9 7.04 -10.41 13.59
CA ARG A 9 5.91 -9.85 14.35
C ARG A 9 6.41 -9.00 15.53
N ILE A 10 7.40 -9.46 16.29
CA ILE A 10 7.99 -8.68 17.39
C ILE A 10 8.56 -7.34 16.89
N VAL A 11 9.27 -7.34 15.76
CA VAL A 11 9.81 -6.11 15.16
C VAL A 11 8.68 -5.17 14.74
N LEU A 12 7.67 -5.67 14.02
CA LEU A 12 6.52 -4.88 13.57
C LEU A 12 5.71 -4.31 14.74
N GLU A 13 5.53 -5.06 15.82
CA GLU A 13 4.92 -4.56 17.06
C GLU A 13 5.76 -3.45 17.71
N GLY A 14 7.09 -3.60 17.70
CA GLY A 14 8.03 -2.59 18.17
C GLY A 14 7.93 -1.29 17.37
N LEU A 15 7.96 -1.40 16.04
CA LEU A 15 7.81 -0.26 15.13
C LEU A 15 6.43 0.40 15.30
N PHE A 16 5.36 -0.39 15.42
CA PHE A 16 4.02 0.13 15.66
C PHE A 16 3.96 0.94 16.97
N LYS A 17 4.57 0.45 18.05
CA LYS A 17 4.67 1.21 19.29
C LYS A 17 5.44 2.52 19.09
N THR A 18 6.55 2.49 18.36
CA THR A 18 7.35 3.69 18.06
C THR A 18 6.54 4.74 17.30
N ILE A 19 5.81 4.37 16.24
CA ILE A 19 4.96 5.34 15.51
C ILE A 19 3.87 5.91 16.41
N MET A 20 3.25 5.09 17.28
CA MET A 20 2.23 5.56 18.22
C MET A 20 2.80 6.57 19.24
N GLU A 21 4.05 6.42 19.66
CA GLU A 21 4.75 7.39 20.52
C GLU A 21 5.07 8.70 19.76
N TRP A 22 5.47 8.60 18.49
CA TRP A 22 5.80 9.75 17.64
C TRP A 22 4.60 10.57 17.22
N ARG A 23 3.42 9.95 17.10
CA ARG A 23 2.15 10.56 16.65
C ARG A 23 1.90 11.98 17.18
N ASN A 24 2.17 12.23 18.46
CA ASN A 24 1.86 13.52 19.09
C ASN A 24 2.96 14.58 18.93
N ASN A 25 4.12 14.19 18.41
CA ASN A 25 5.32 15.03 18.30
C ASN A 25 5.87 15.07 16.85
N VAL A 26 5.02 14.76 15.86
CA VAL A 26 5.39 14.85 14.45
C VAL A 26 5.69 16.32 14.10
N PRO A 27 6.81 16.61 13.42
CA PRO A 27 7.10 17.95 12.90
C PRO A 27 5.98 18.51 12.03
N GLU A 28 5.91 19.84 11.94
CA GLU A 28 4.83 20.51 11.17
C GLU A 28 4.83 20.12 9.69
N ASP A 29 6.01 19.86 9.13
CA ASP A 29 6.17 19.41 7.75
C ASP A 29 5.96 17.90 7.56
N GLY A 30 5.62 17.15 8.62
CA GLY A 30 5.31 15.72 8.55
C GLY A 30 6.53 14.78 8.47
N HIS A 31 7.73 15.30 8.25
CA HIS A 31 8.91 14.47 7.97
C HIS A 31 9.54 13.92 9.25
N ILE A 32 9.94 12.65 9.21
CA ILE A 32 10.55 11.96 10.35
C ILE A 32 11.92 11.40 10.00
N ASN A 33 12.75 11.22 11.03
CA ASN A 33 14.06 10.59 10.88
C ASN A 33 13.99 9.13 11.36
N ILE A 34 14.02 8.20 10.41
CA ILE A 34 14.01 6.76 10.67
C ILE A 34 15.40 6.13 10.73
N ALA A 35 16.48 6.90 10.51
CA ALA A 35 17.85 6.37 10.49
C ALA A 35 18.31 5.79 11.85
N SER A 36 17.62 6.14 12.94
CA SER A 36 17.86 5.60 14.27
C SER A 36 17.20 4.23 14.50
N LEU A 37 16.31 3.79 13.61
CA LEU A 37 15.61 2.52 13.71
C LEU A 37 16.49 1.41 13.15
N GLY A 38 17.15 0.65 14.02
CA GLY A 38 18.09 -0.41 13.61
C GLY A 38 17.46 -1.58 12.83
N ASP A 39 16.14 -1.72 12.91
CA ASP A 39 15.37 -2.74 12.18
C ASP A 39 14.82 -2.26 10.83
N VAL A 40 15.13 -1.02 10.43
CA VAL A 40 14.66 -0.41 9.17
C VAL A 40 15.84 -0.02 8.29
N GLU A 41 15.86 -0.52 7.05
CA GLU A 41 16.79 -0.09 6.01
C GLU A 41 16.04 0.80 5.01
N HIS A 42 16.34 2.10 5.02
CA HIS A 42 15.79 3.04 4.05
C HIS A 42 16.74 3.18 2.85
N LYS A 43 16.28 2.77 1.66
CA LYS A 43 17.02 2.95 0.41
C LYS A 43 16.34 3.98 -0.46
N VAL A 44 17.07 5.04 -0.76
CA VAL A 44 16.65 6.11 -1.65
C VAL A 44 17.20 5.88 -3.06
N GLN A 45 16.63 6.57 -4.06
CA GLN A 45 17.08 6.52 -5.45
C GLN A 45 17.09 5.09 -6.04
N PHE A 46 16.02 4.34 -5.78
CA PHE A 46 15.85 3.00 -6.31
C PHE A 46 15.46 3.05 -7.80
N ASP A 47 16.08 2.22 -8.64
CA ASP A 47 15.88 2.23 -10.09
C ASP A 47 14.61 1.45 -10.48
N PHE A 48 13.65 2.14 -11.09
CA PHE A 48 12.39 1.57 -11.56
C PHE A 48 12.22 1.58 -13.09
N GLU A 49 13.28 1.93 -13.83
CA GLU A 49 13.20 2.08 -15.30
C GLU A 49 12.85 0.77 -16.02
N ASN A 50 13.18 -0.38 -15.42
CA ASN A 50 13.03 -1.70 -16.04
C ASN A 50 12.03 -2.60 -15.31
N LEU A 51 10.99 -2.02 -14.70
CA LEU A 51 9.97 -2.74 -13.92
C LEU A 51 9.27 -3.89 -14.69
N ASP A 52 9.22 -3.83 -16.01
CA ASP A 52 8.65 -4.90 -16.84
C ASP A 52 9.54 -6.15 -16.93
N ASN A 53 10.79 -6.07 -16.48
CA ASN A 53 11.73 -7.19 -16.51
C ASN A 53 11.79 -7.90 -15.15
N ALA A 54 10.90 -8.88 -14.96
CA ALA A 54 10.85 -9.72 -13.76
C ALA A 54 12.21 -10.32 -13.36
N LYS A 55 13.03 -10.75 -14.32
CA LYS A 55 14.35 -11.31 -14.02
C LYS A 55 15.30 -10.26 -13.46
N SER A 56 15.27 -9.04 -13.99
CA SER A 56 16.05 -7.91 -13.48
C SER A 56 15.59 -7.53 -12.08
N ASN A 57 14.27 -7.36 -11.90
CA ASN A 57 13.60 -7.03 -10.64
C ASN A 57 14.01 -7.94 -9.47
N LEU A 58 14.03 -9.25 -9.72
CA LEU A 58 14.42 -10.25 -8.71
C LEU A 58 15.91 -10.22 -8.35
N THR A 59 16.77 -9.63 -9.18
CA THR A 59 18.22 -9.50 -8.91
C THR A 59 18.59 -8.22 -8.17
N MET A 60 17.63 -7.32 -7.97
CA MET A 60 17.84 -6.07 -7.23
C MET A 60 17.99 -6.35 -5.71
N VAL A 61 18.51 -5.36 -4.98
CA VAL A 61 18.73 -5.48 -3.52
C VAL A 61 18.16 -4.24 -2.81
N PRO A 62 16.96 -4.31 -2.19
CA PRO A 62 16.09 -5.49 -2.09
C PRO A 62 15.43 -5.87 -3.44
N PRO A 63 15.00 -7.13 -3.62
CA PRO A 63 14.38 -7.59 -4.86
C PRO A 63 12.95 -7.07 -4.99
N ILE A 64 12.58 -6.55 -6.15
CA ILE A 64 11.19 -6.17 -6.44
C ILE A 64 10.38 -7.46 -6.57
N LEU A 65 9.40 -7.66 -5.69
CA LEU A 65 8.60 -8.90 -5.61
C LEU A 65 7.22 -8.81 -6.28
N PHE A 66 6.99 -7.73 -7.02
CA PHE A 66 5.77 -7.53 -7.80
C PHE A 66 6.11 -7.24 -9.26
N HIS A 67 5.09 -7.35 -10.10
CA HIS A 67 5.12 -7.01 -11.50
C HIS A 67 3.94 -6.07 -11.80
N PRO A 68 4.19 -4.84 -12.25
CA PRO A 68 3.13 -3.95 -12.70
C PRO A 68 2.34 -4.57 -13.85
N MET A 69 1.13 -4.06 -14.10
CA MET A 69 0.44 -4.37 -15.34
C MET A 69 1.27 -3.90 -16.55
N GLU A 70 1.38 -4.73 -17.58
CA GLU A 70 2.03 -4.33 -18.83
C GLU A 70 1.29 -3.15 -19.46
N LEU A 71 2.02 -2.16 -19.97
CA LEU A 71 1.42 -0.95 -20.54
C LEU A 71 0.48 -1.28 -21.71
N ALA A 72 0.91 -2.15 -22.63
CA ALA A 72 0.10 -2.57 -23.76
C ALA A 72 -1.22 -3.22 -23.33
N LYS A 73 -1.22 -3.89 -22.17
CA LYS A 73 -2.42 -4.52 -21.62
C LYS A 73 -3.33 -3.49 -20.96
N LEU A 74 -2.78 -2.50 -20.25
CA LEU A 74 -3.57 -1.38 -19.71
C LEU A 74 -4.29 -0.59 -20.82
N GLU A 75 -3.63 -0.42 -21.98
CA GLU A 75 -4.21 0.25 -23.14
C GLU A 75 -5.43 -0.47 -23.73
N GLU A 76 -5.62 -1.78 -23.46
CA GLU A 76 -6.81 -2.53 -23.86
C GLU A 76 -8.06 -2.17 -23.03
N TYR A 77 -7.88 -1.52 -21.87
CA TYR A 77 -8.95 -1.12 -20.95
C TYR A 77 -8.96 0.42 -20.78
N PRO A 78 -9.31 1.18 -21.83
CA PRO A 78 -9.40 2.63 -21.71
C PRO A 78 -10.57 3.02 -20.79
N VAL A 79 -10.41 4.15 -20.11
CA VAL A 79 -11.51 4.76 -19.34
C VAL A 79 -12.66 5.09 -20.28
N ASP A 80 -13.89 4.69 -19.94
CA ASP A 80 -15.06 5.09 -20.70
C ASP A 80 -15.21 6.62 -20.61
N SER A 81 -15.14 7.29 -21.75
CA SER A 81 -15.30 8.75 -21.84
C SER A 81 -16.61 9.28 -21.27
N SER A 82 -17.65 8.44 -21.16
CA SER A 82 -18.95 8.81 -20.57
C SER A 82 -19.00 8.64 -19.05
N GLU A 83 -18.07 7.87 -18.48
CA GLU A 83 -17.93 7.64 -17.03
C GLU A 83 -16.71 8.35 -16.44
N ALA A 84 -15.79 8.84 -17.28
CA ALA A 84 -14.59 9.55 -16.87
C ALA A 84 -14.93 10.77 -16.00
N ARG A 85 -14.32 10.86 -14.81
CA ARG A 85 -14.47 12.03 -13.95
C ARG A 85 -13.88 13.26 -14.63
N GLU A 86 -14.51 14.42 -14.40
CA GLU A 86 -13.91 15.69 -14.80
C GLU A 86 -12.78 16.05 -13.83
N PHE A 87 -11.56 16.09 -14.37
CA PHE A 87 -10.38 16.58 -13.66
C PHE A 87 -10.13 18.04 -14.06
N PHE A 88 -9.75 18.87 -13.10
CA PHE A 88 -9.47 20.28 -13.36
C PHE A 88 -7.96 20.49 -13.37
N ASP A 89 -7.48 21.43 -14.18
CA ASP A 89 -6.12 21.92 -13.97
C ASP A 89 -6.09 22.72 -12.66
N ILE A 90 -5.52 22.09 -11.64
CA ILE A 90 -5.42 22.64 -10.30
C ILE A 90 -4.61 23.94 -10.31
N ASP A 91 -3.57 24.05 -11.14
CA ASP A 91 -2.68 25.21 -11.20
C ASP A 91 -3.29 26.39 -11.99
N GLN A 92 -4.17 26.11 -12.95
CA GLN A 92 -4.88 27.14 -13.72
C GLN A 92 -6.15 27.65 -13.05
N SER A 93 -6.59 27.04 -11.95
CA SER A 93 -7.89 27.30 -11.34
C SER A 93 -7.94 28.48 -10.34
N GLN A 94 -7.07 29.49 -10.53
CA GLN A 94 -6.95 30.70 -9.69
C GLN A 94 -8.24 31.56 -9.58
N ASN A 95 -9.31 31.23 -10.31
CA ASN A 95 -10.57 31.98 -10.37
C ASN A 95 -11.77 31.28 -9.68
N ARG A 96 -11.53 30.31 -8.80
CA ARG A 96 -12.62 29.68 -8.02
C ARG A 96 -13.00 30.52 -6.79
N PHE A 97 -14.27 30.40 -6.38
CA PHE A 97 -14.81 31.02 -5.16
C PHE A 97 -14.20 30.48 -3.86
N TRP A 98 -13.39 29.42 -3.94
CA TRP A 98 -12.69 28.77 -2.83
C TRP A 98 -11.26 28.41 -3.26
N GLU A 99 -10.30 28.56 -2.34
CA GLU A 99 -8.91 28.12 -2.53
C GLU A 99 -8.86 26.58 -2.48
N ILE A 100 -8.21 25.96 -3.46
CA ILE A 100 -7.97 24.52 -3.48
C ILE A 100 -6.85 24.22 -2.48
N GLY A 101 -7.15 23.39 -1.49
CA GLY A 101 -6.18 22.93 -0.51
C GLY A 101 -5.22 21.89 -1.09
N SER A 102 -4.15 21.56 -0.37
CA SER A 102 -3.27 20.45 -0.73
C SER A 102 -4.03 19.12 -0.80
N LEU A 103 -4.94 18.88 0.15
CA LEU A 103 -5.75 17.66 0.21
C LEU A 103 -6.60 17.43 -1.05
N ASP A 104 -7.27 18.48 -1.55
CA ASP A 104 -8.06 18.40 -2.80
C ASP A 104 -7.20 17.98 -4.00
N ARG A 105 -5.91 18.34 -4.00
CA ARG A 105 -4.98 17.94 -5.06
C ARG A 105 -4.70 16.45 -5.01
N VAL A 106 -4.37 15.95 -3.82
CA VAL A 106 -4.02 14.55 -3.60
C VAL A 106 -5.21 13.63 -3.90
N GLU A 107 -6.41 13.98 -3.42
CA GLU A 107 -7.65 13.26 -3.71
C GLU A 107 -7.95 13.20 -5.22
N GLN A 108 -7.70 14.30 -5.93
CA GLN A 108 -7.90 14.36 -7.36
C GLN A 108 -6.94 13.44 -8.12
N ILE A 109 -5.70 13.32 -7.68
CA ILE A 109 -4.75 12.43 -8.34
C ILE A 109 -5.05 10.96 -8.00
N SER A 110 -5.35 10.65 -6.74
CA SER A 110 -5.84 9.34 -6.32
C SER A 110 -7.00 8.87 -7.22
N SER A 111 -7.97 9.76 -7.43
CA SER A 111 -9.11 9.56 -8.34
C SER A 111 -8.68 9.32 -9.79
N LEU A 112 -7.68 10.05 -10.29
CA LEU A 112 -7.19 9.89 -11.65
C LEU A 112 -6.48 8.54 -11.87
N ILE A 113 -5.70 8.09 -10.89
CA ILE A 113 -5.04 6.78 -10.92
C ILE A 113 -6.10 5.68 -10.89
N GLU A 114 -7.10 5.80 -10.03
CA GLU A 114 -8.20 4.85 -9.92
C GLU A 114 -9.02 4.77 -11.22
N ASP A 115 -9.38 5.92 -11.83
CA ASP A 115 -10.09 5.94 -13.12
C ASP A 115 -9.30 5.23 -14.19
N ARG A 116 -7.97 5.44 -14.22
CA ARG A 116 -7.10 4.77 -15.18
C ARG A 116 -7.00 3.27 -14.91
N ALA A 117 -7.14 2.83 -13.67
CA ALA A 117 -7.14 1.44 -13.26
C ALA A 117 -8.57 0.87 -13.22
N THR A 118 -9.21 0.75 -14.40
CA THR A 118 -10.62 0.35 -14.51
C THR A 118 -10.93 -1.00 -13.85
N CYS A 119 -12.21 -1.24 -13.55
CA CYS A 119 -12.69 -2.51 -12.99
C CYS A 119 -12.27 -3.72 -13.87
N GLU A 120 -12.29 -3.58 -15.19
CA GLU A 120 -11.86 -4.61 -16.12
C GLU A 120 -10.35 -4.86 -16.06
N ALA A 121 -9.54 -3.80 -15.93
CA ALA A 121 -8.10 -3.92 -15.78
C ALA A 121 -7.73 -4.59 -14.44
N GLN A 122 -8.44 -4.25 -13.37
CA GLN A 122 -8.31 -4.91 -12.06
C GLN A 122 -8.68 -6.39 -12.15
N ALA A 123 -9.81 -6.71 -12.80
CA ALA A 123 -10.27 -8.09 -12.98
C ALA A 123 -9.29 -8.91 -13.83
N GLU A 124 -8.70 -8.34 -14.87
CA GLU A 124 -7.67 -8.98 -15.69
C GLU A 124 -6.43 -9.34 -14.87
N GLN A 125 -6.02 -8.49 -13.93
CA GLN A 125 -4.91 -8.79 -13.02
C GLN A 125 -5.31 -9.70 -11.85
N GLY A 126 -6.59 -10.07 -11.74
CA GLY A 126 -7.11 -10.87 -10.64
C GLY A 126 -6.96 -10.16 -9.30
N LEU A 127 -7.24 -8.85 -9.27
CA LEU A 127 -7.20 -8.04 -8.06
C LEU A 127 -8.60 -7.89 -7.48
N GLN A 128 -8.67 -7.83 -6.15
CA GLN A 128 -9.89 -7.54 -5.42
C GLN A 128 -9.71 -6.34 -4.50
N ILE A 129 -10.83 -5.68 -4.21
CA ILE A 129 -10.91 -4.65 -3.17
C ILE A 129 -10.72 -5.33 -1.81
N VAL A 130 -9.97 -4.67 -0.95
CA VAL A 130 -9.82 -5.10 0.43
C VAL A 130 -11.00 -4.56 1.25
N GLU A 131 -12.00 -5.42 1.43
CA GLU A 131 -13.21 -5.14 2.21
C GLU A 131 -13.57 -6.37 3.07
N ALA A 132 -14.09 -6.16 4.27
CA ALA A 132 -14.62 -7.23 5.11
C ALA A 132 -16.02 -7.65 4.61
N PRO A 133 -16.40 -8.94 4.65
CA PRO A 133 -15.63 -10.10 5.15
C PRO A 133 -14.89 -10.88 4.04
N ASP A 134 -14.95 -10.40 2.79
CA ASP A 134 -14.52 -11.15 1.62
C ASP A 134 -12.99 -11.16 1.45
N SER A 135 -12.33 -10.06 1.80
CA SER A 135 -10.88 -9.95 1.72
C SER A 135 -10.15 -10.74 2.79
N THR A 136 -8.87 -10.98 2.55
CA THR A 136 -7.99 -11.61 3.53
C THR A 136 -7.35 -10.61 4.47
N PHE A 137 -7.57 -9.30 4.32
CA PHE A 137 -6.93 -8.25 5.11
C PHE A 137 -7.98 -7.41 5.84
N TRP A 138 -8.43 -7.90 6.99
CA TRP A 138 -9.58 -7.32 7.70
C TRP A 138 -9.33 -7.13 9.21
N LEU A 139 -8.30 -7.76 9.80
CA LEU A 139 -8.21 -7.85 11.27
C LEU A 139 -7.42 -6.77 12.03
N GLU A 140 -6.63 -5.89 11.42
CA GLU A 140 -5.77 -4.97 12.20
C GLU A 140 -5.42 -3.64 11.50
N ALA A 141 -6.16 -3.27 10.46
CA ALA A 141 -5.73 -2.21 9.54
C ALA A 141 -6.72 -1.07 9.47
N LEU A 142 -6.94 -0.39 10.61
CA LEU A 142 -7.31 1.02 10.52
C LEU A 142 -6.13 1.73 9.87
N LEU A 143 -6.20 1.96 8.57
CA LEU A 143 -5.18 2.66 7.79
C LEU A 143 -5.53 4.15 7.67
N SER A 144 -6.04 4.73 8.75
CA SER A 144 -6.39 6.14 8.82
C SER A 144 -6.16 6.61 10.25
N TRP A 145 -5.31 7.62 10.44
CA TRP A 145 -4.96 8.07 11.80
C TRP A 145 -4.76 9.58 11.91
N PRO A 146 -5.18 10.18 13.05
CA PRO A 146 -4.80 11.54 13.40
C PRO A 146 -3.35 11.58 13.87
N TYR A 147 -2.63 12.65 13.52
CA TYR A 147 -1.30 12.91 14.03
C TYR A 147 -1.02 14.40 14.18
N GLY A 148 0.02 14.73 14.95
CA GLY A 148 0.26 16.10 15.39
C GLY A 148 -0.95 16.67 16.14
N LYS A 149 -1.19 17.97 15.97
CA LYS A 149 -2.30 18.67 16.66
C LYS A 149 -3.62 18.65 15.89
N LYS A 150 -3.56 18.61 14.55
CA LYS A 150 -4.72 18.79 13.66
C LYS A 150 -4.60 18.03 12.33
N ASN A 151 -3.54 17.23 12.14
CA ASN A 151 -3.32 16.56 10.86
C ASN A 151 -3.96 15.17 10.87
N TRP A 152 -4.21 14.66 9.69
CA TRP A 152 -4.81 13.35 9.45
C TRP A 152 -4.24 12.80 8.16
N TRP A 153 -3.97 11.50 8.13
CA TRP A 153 -3.70 10.78 6.90
C TRP A 153 -4.70 9.65 6.77
N ASP A 154 -5.01 9.30 5.53
CA ASP A 154 -5.92 8.22 5.18
C ASP A 154 -5.33 7.35 4.08
N VAL A 155 -5.70 6.08 4.06
CA VAL A 155 -5.37 5.17 2.98
C VAL A 155 -6.65 4.81 2.27
N GLU A 156 -6.62 5.03 0.96
CA GLU A 156 -7.72 4.73 0.06
C GLU A 156 -7.31 3.67 -0.95
N CYS A 157 -8.30 3.20 -1.71
CA CYS A 157 -8.08 2.35 -2.88
C CYS A 157 -7.25 1.10 -2.57
N VAL A 158 -7.48 0.41 -1.46
CA VAL A 158 -6.67 -0.77 -1.11
C VAL A 158 -7.03 -1.95 -2.04
N ARG A 159 -6.01 -2.59 -2.62
CA ARG A 159 -6.13 -3.77 -3.50
C ARG A 159 -5.21 -4.89 -3.05
N GLU A 160 -5.70 -6.11 -3.17
CA GLU A 160 -4.89 -7.33 -3.01
C GLU A 160 -5.18 -8.33 -4.14
N PRO A 161 -4.28 -9.26 -4.43
CA PRO A 161 -4.58 -10.35 -5.36
C PRO A 161 -5.68 -11.25 -4.82
N SER A 162 -6.66 -11.55 -5.66
CA SER A 162 -7.62 -12.62 -5.40
C SER A 162 -6.90 -13.96 -5.23
N PRO A 163 -7.43 -14.87 -4.40
CA PRO A 163 -6.89 -16.22 -4.31
C PRO A 163 -6.83 -16.89 -5.69
N ASP A 164 -5.74 -17.60 -6.00
CA ASP A 164 -5.61 -18.28 -7.29
C ASP A 164 -6.62 -19.44 -7.42
N ASN A 165 -6.67 -20.08 -8.59
CA ASN A 165 -7.56 -21.24 -8.84
C ASN A 165 -7.31 -22.44 -7.90
N LYS A 166 -6.21 -22.45 -7.14
CA LYS A 166 -5.85 -23.46 -6.13
C LYS A 166 -6.10 -22.96 -4.70
N GLY A 167 -6.65 -21.76 -4.53
CA GLY A 167 -6.88 -21.10 -3.24
C GLY A 167 -5.62 -20.52 -2.60
N LYS A 168 -4.52 -20.36 -3.34
CA LYS A 168 -3.30 -19.71 -2.84
C LYS A 168 -3.58 -18.22 -2.67
N VAL A 169 -3.34 -17.73 -1.46
CA VAL A 169 -3.38 -16.30 -1.13
C VAL A 169 -1.99 -15.70 -1.24
N TYR A 170 -1.95 -14.40 -1.51
CA TYR A 170 -0.70 -13.65 -1.64
C TYR A 170 -0.68 -12.52 -0.61
N PRO A 171 0.50 -12.18 -0.09
CA PRO A 171 0.56 -11.16 0.94
C PRO A 171 0.60 -9.74 0.35
N HIS A 172 0.82 -9.63 -0.96
CA HIS A 172 0.93 -8.37 -1.72
C HIS A 172 -0.28 -7.46 -1.53
N ILE A 173 -0.03 -6.17 -1.32
CA ILE A 173 -1.03 -5.12 -1.21
C ILE A 173 -0.54 -3.89 -1.98
N ALA A 174 -1.47 -3.23 -2.67
CA ALA A 174 -1.28 -1.91 -3.25
C ALA A 174 -2.35 -0.96 -2.70
N PHE A 175 -1.99 0.27 -2.38
CA PHE A 175 -2.93 1.26 -1.86
C PHE A 175 -2.44 2.69 -2.08
N HIS A 176 -3.36 3.64 -2.00
CA HIS A 176 -3.09 5.08 -2.11
C HIS A 176 -3.00 5.65 -0.71
N LEU A 177 -1.97 6.44 -0.41
CA LEU A 177 -1.91 7.23 0.82
C LEU A 177 -2.25 8.69 0.51
N ILE A 178 -3.18 9.23 1.30
CA ILE A 178 -3.66 10.60 1.22
C ILE A 178 -3.20 11.34 2.48
N ASP A 179 -2.36 12.36 2.31
CA ASP A 179 -1.92 13.29 3.35
C ASP A 179 -1.81 14.70 2.77
N ASP A 180 -1.96 15.73 3.60
CA ASP A 180 -1.93 17.13 3.17
C ASP A 180 -0.51 17.74 3.19
N LYS A 181 0.50 16.91 3.49
CA LYS A 181 1.91 17.26 3.62
C LYS A 181 2.65 17.00 2.33
N MET A 182 3.42 18.00 1.89
CA MET A 182 4.23 17.90 0.69
C MET A 182 5.36 16.88 0.85
N ALA A 183 5.39 15.88 -0.02
CA ALA A 183 6.48 14.90 -0.07
C ALA A 183 7.82 15.56 -0.47
N ARG A 184 8.94 14.91 -0.12
CA ARG A 184 10.29 15.38 -0.45
C ARG A 184 11.19 14.20 -0.78
N GLU A 185 11.92 14.36 -1.88
CA GLU A 185 12.94 13.41 -2.31
C GLU A 185 13.89 13.02 -1.16
N ASP A 186 14.24 11.73 -1.15
CA ASP A 186 15.19 11.11 -0.23
C ASP A 186 14.78 11.16 1.27
N THR A 187 13.55 11.54 1.57
CA THR A 187 13.01 11.56 2.94
C THR A 187 11.73 10.73 3.05
N ILE A 188 11.18 10.61 4.26
CA ILE A 188 9.94 9.88 4.51
C ILE A 188 9.07 10.65 5.50
N GLN A 189 7.78 10.69 5.21
CA GLN A 189 6.78 11.27 6.09
C GLN A 189 6.33 10.29 7.18
N TYR A 190 5.79 10.84 8.26
CA TYR A 190 5.20 10.05 9.34
C TYR A 190 4.04 9.20 8.84
N SER A 191 3.17 9.75 7.99
CA SER A 191 2.01 9.07 7.40
C SER A 191 2.44 7.89 6.54
N GLU A 192 3.40 8.10 5.64
CA GLU A 192 4.02 7.06 4.80
C GLU A 192 4.52 5.91 5.64
N PHE A 193 5.44 6.20 6.57
CA PHE A 193 6.03 5.17 7.42
C PHE A 193 4.98 4.47 8.29
N SER A 194 3.98 5.20 8.79
CA SER A 194 2.91 4.64 9.61
C SER A 194 2.01 3.70 8.82
N ALA A 195 1.53 4.13 7.65
CA ALA A 195 0.68 3.32 6.78
C ALA A 195 1.38 2.02 6.39
N ILE A 196 2.66 2.11 6.05
CA ILE A 196 3.54 0.98 5.76
C ILE A 196 3.61 0.00 6.95
N VAL A 197 3.98 0.49 8.14
CA VAL A 197 4.15 -0.37 9.33
C VAL A 197 2.83 -1.00 9.73
N ILE A 198 1.73 -0.26 9.69
CA ILE A 198 0.40 -0.76 10.02
C ILE A 198 -0.03 -1.82 9.00
N ALA A 199 0.18 -1.59 7.71
CA ALA A 199 -0.14 -2.56 6.67
C ALA A 199 0.66 -3.86 6.83
N MET A 200 1.98 -3.77 7.06
CA MET A 200 2.83 -4.93 7.31
C MET A 200 2.41 -5.68 8.57
N ARG A 201 2.15 -4.95 9.67
CA ARG A 201 1.71 -5.54 10.93
C ARG A 201 0.40 -6.29 10.75
N GLY A 202 -0.59 -5.67 10.10
CA GLY A 202 -1.87 -6.31 9.80
C GLY A 202 -1.71 -7.56 8.95
N ARG A 203 -0.86 -7.52 7.91
CA ARG A 203 -0.62 -8.67 7.03
C ARG A 203 0.08 -9.80 7.78
N ALA A 204 1.10 -9.50 8.56
CA ALA A 204 1.84 -10.49 9.35
C ALA A 204 0.97 -11.15 10.43
N ASN A 205 0.02 -10.41 11.02
CA ASN A 205 -0.88 -10.92 12.06
C ASN A 205 -2.16 -11.57 11.52
N GLN A 206 -2.36 -11.56 10.20
CA GLN A 206 -3.53 -12.14 9.57
C GLN A 206 -3.67 -13.64 9.88
N ARG A 207 -4.88 -14.05 10.24
CA ARG A 207 -5.20 -15.44 10.57
C ARG A 207 -5.75 -16.19 9.38
N LYS A 208 -5.42 -17.48 9.30
CA LYS A 208 -5.96 -18.41 8.33
C LYS A 208 -7.32 -18.90 8.80
N VAL A 209 -8.36 -18.35 8.18
CA VAL A 209 -9.76 -18.65 8.46
C VAL A 209 -10.40 -19.24 7.20
N ASP A 210 -11.01 -20.40 7.33
CA ASP A 210 -11.41 -21.24 6.19
C ASP A 210 -12.76 -20.80 5.57
N SER A 211 -13.48 -19.86 6.18
CA SER A 211 -14.76 -19.36 5.67
C SER A 211 -14.97 -17.86 5.87
N ALA A 212 -15.70 -17.21 4.95
CA ALA A 212 -16.08 -15.79 5.07
C ALA A 212 -16.94 -15.54 6.32
N LEU A 213 -17.82 -16.47 6.70
CA LEU A 213 -18.66 -16.36 7.90
C LEU A 213 -17.82 -16.34 9.19
N GLU A 214 -16.76 -17.13 9.28
CA GLU A 214 -15.86 -17.07 10.44
C GLU A 214 -15.03 -15.79 10.46
N ARG A 215 -14.65 -15.26 9.28
CA ARG A 215 -14.01 -13.95 9.19
C ARG A 215 -14.94 -12.85 9.69
N GLU A 216 -16.16 -12.81 9.18
CA GLU A 216 -17.19 -11.86 9.61
C GLU A 216 -17.41 -11.90 11.13
N LYS A 217 -17.56 -13.09 11.72
CA LYS A 217 -17.71 -13.23 13.19
C LYS A 217 -16.53 -12.70 13.98
N LEU A 218 -15.32 -12.95 13.51
CA LEU A 218 -14.13 -12.43 14.17
C LEU A 218 -14.06 -10.91 14.02
N ASP A 219 -14.51 -10.34 12.89
CA ASP A 219 -14.53 -8.90 12.64
C ASP A 219 -15.54 -8.21 13.58
N GLU A 220 -16.76 -8.75 13.64
CA GLU A 220 -17.84 -8.28 14.51
C GLU A 220 -17.48 -8.32 16.01
N ASN A 221 -16.53 -9.18 16.40
CA ASN A 221 -16.06 -9.33 17.77
C ASN A 221 -14.65 -8.72 17.98
N ASP A 222 -14.23 -7.75 17.16
CA ASP A 222 -12.95 -7.05 17.28
C ASP A 222 -11.73 -8.00 17.34
N GLY A 223 -11.83 -9.14 16.66
CA GLY A 223 -10.81 -10.19 16.61
C GLY A 223 -10.74 -11.09 17.84
N GLU A 224 -11.72 -11.08 18.76
CA GLU A 224 -11.74 -11.96 19.92
C GLU A 224 -11.67 -13.45 19.49
N GLY A 225 -10.69 -14.19 20.01
CA GLY A 225 -10.50 -15.62 19.70
C GLY A 225 -9.69 -15.91 18.44
N LYS A 226 -9.17 -14.89 17.74
CA LYS A 226 -8.33 -15.08 16.54
C LYS A 226 -7.06 -15.91 16.81
N GLU A 227 -6.63 -16.00 18.06
CA GLU A 227 -5.47 -16.75 18.54
C GLU A 227 -5.62 -18.26 18.39
N GLU A 228 -6.85 -18.76 18.27
CA GLU A 228 -7.14 -20.17 17.98
C GLU A 228 -6.76 -20.57 16.55
N TYR A 229 -6.65 -19.58 15.65
CA TYR A 229 -6.35 -19.79 14.25
C TYR A 229 -4.85 -19.64 13.97
N PRO A 230 -4.27 -20.49 13.11
CA PRO A 230 -2.90 -20.33 12.66
C PRO A 230 -2.75 -19.04 11.84
N TYR A 231 -1.53 -18.53 11.73
CA TYR A 231 -1.24 -17.40 10.86
C TYR A 231 -1.39 -17.79 9.39
N LEU A 232 -1.95 -16.89 8.58
CA LEU A 232 -2.09 -17.07 7.13
C LEU A 232 -0.73 -17.08 6.43
N PHE A 233 0.18 -16.21 6.90
CA PHE A 233 1.54 -16.08 6.38
C PHE A 233 2.55 -16.50 7.47
N SER A 234 2.61 -17.80 7.75
CA SER A 234 3.49 -18.36 8.79
C SER A 234 4.96 -18.43 8.40
N ASP A 235 5.27 -18.28 7.11
CA ASP A 235 6.60 -18.54 6.56
C ASP A 235 7.29 -17.25 6.06
N GLU A 236 6.68 -16.09 6.29
CA GLU A 236 7.25 -14.80 5.86
C GLU A 236 8.45 -14.37 6.71
N GLU A 237 9.60 -14.24 6.04
CA GLU A 237 10.85 -13.83 6.67
C GLU A 237 11.28 -12.40 6.31
N TYR A 238 10.85 -11.87 5.16
CA TYR A 238 11.30 -10.57 4.65
C TYR A 238 10.14 -9.71 4.13
N PHE A 239 10.21 -8.38 4.31
CA PHE A 239 9.18 -7.43 3.87
C PHE A 239 9.78 -6.32 2.99
N PRO A 240 10.17 -6.62 1.74
CA PRO A 240 10.63 -5.60 0.81
C PRO A 240 9.45 -4.70 0.41
N LEU A 241 9.65 -3.42 0.68
CA LEU A 241 8.66 -2.38 0.46
C LEU A 241 9.17 -1.39 -0.57
N TYR A 242 8.26 -0.95 -1.42
CA TYR A 242 8.50 0.09 -2.40
C TYR A 242 7.50 1.21 -2.21
N SER A 243 8.02 2.41 -2.12
CA SER A 243 7.25 3.64 -2.00
C SER A 243 7.52 4.51 -3.21
N PHE A 244 6.47 5.11 -3.76
CA PHE A 244 6.55 5.92 -4.98
C PHE A 244 5.95 7.29 -4.71
N GLU A 245 6.68 8.34 -5.07
CA GLU A 245 6.18 9.71 -5.08
C GLU A 245 5.97 10.16 -6.52
N ARG A 246 4.83 10.78 -6.80
CA ARG A 246 4.59 11.43 -8.09
C ARG A 246 5.42 12.71 -8.19
N LYS A 247 6.07 12.95 -9.32
CA LYS A 247 6.55 14.28 -9.74
C LYS A 247 5.55 14.88 -10.72
N ASN A 248 5.55 16.21 -10.90
CA ASN A 248 4.66 16.90 -11.85
C ASN A 248 4.68 16.31 -13.28
N GLU A 249 5.75 15.61 -13.66
CA GLU A 249 5.95 15.02 -14.99
C GLU A 249 5.79 13.48 -15.02
N ALA A 250 5.59 12.83 -13.86
CA ALA A 250 5.51 11.38 -13.81
C ALA A 250 4.19 10.90 -14.44
N PRO A 251 4.24 9.91 -15.36
CA PRO A 251 3.08 9.48 -16.12
C PRO A 251 2.07 8.76 -15.22
N VAL A 252 0.82 9.20 -15.25
CA VAL A 252 -0.30 8.56 -14.51
C VAL A 252 -0.38 7.07 -14.81
N ASP A 253 -0.10 6.68 -16.06
CA ASP A 253 -0.08 5.28 -16.48
C ASP A 253 0.94 4.44 -15.70
N LEU A 254 2.08 5.01 -15.25
CA LEU A 254 3.02 4.28 -14.39
C LEU A 254 2.38 3.94 -13.06
N PHE A 255 1.72 4.91 -12.41
CA PHE A 255 1.06 4.70 -11.12
C PHE A 255 -0.13 3.75 -11.27
N ALA A 256 -0.97 3.90 -12.29
CA ALA A 256 -2.05 2.94 -12.56
C ALA A 256 -1.51 1.52 -12.76
N ARG A 257 -0.39 1.35 -13.47
CA ARG A 257 0.24 0.02 -13.65
C ARG A 257 0.80 -0.55 -12.35
N LEU A 258 1.42 0.29 -11.51
CA LEU A 258 1.92 -0.07 -10.18
C LEU A 258 0.77 -0.45 -9.24
N PHE A 259 -0.35 0.26 -9.31
CA PHE A 259 -1.56 -0.05 -8.59
C PHE A 259 -2.15 -1.39 -8.98
N LEU A 260 -2.10 -1.69 -10.27
CA LEU A 260 -2.52 -2.95 -10.88
C LEU A 260 -1.42 -4.03 -10.81
N SER A 261 -0.47 -3.91 -9.88
CA SER A 261 0.62 -4.87 -9.77
C SER A 261 0.18 -6.18 -9.13
N LYS A 262 0.87 -7.26 -9.53
CA LYS A 262 0.68 -8.60 -8.99
C LYS A 262 1.98 -9.17 -8.46
N PRO A 263 1.94 -10.13 -7.53
CA PRO A 263 3.14 -10.81 -7.06
C PRO A 263 3.90 -11.54 -8.19
N LEU A 264 5.24 -11.52 -8.12
CA LEU A 264 6.09 -12.35 -8.97
C LEU A 264 6.12 -13.80 -8.48
N GLU A 265 5.85 -14.77 -9.37
CA GLU A 265 5.98 -16.21 -9.11
C GLU A 265 7.29 -16.77 -9.69
N PRO A 266 7.90 -17.81 -9.10
CA PRO A 266 7.53 -18.47 -7.85
C PRO A 266 8.19 -17.81 -6.65
N GLN A 267 7.40 -17.43 -5.65
CA GLN A 267 7.89 -16.91 -4.37
C GLN A 267 8.55 -18.00 -3.50
N ASN A 268 9.53 -18.74 -4.05
CA ASN A 268 10.56 -19.39 -3.21
C ASN A 268 11.45 -18.34 -2.50
N ILE A 269 11.18 -17.05 -2.72
CA ILE A 269 11.67 -15.94 -1.94
C ILE A 269 10.71 -15.79 -0.76
N LEU A 270 11.19 -16.09 0.45
CA LEU A 270 10.45 -15.97 1.71
C LEU A 270 10.18 -14.49 2.04
N GLY A 271 9.40 -13.79 1.23
CA GLY A 271 9.16 -12.37 1.44
C GLY A 271 7.93 -11.75 0.77
N TRP A 272 7.52 -10.62 1.32
CA TRP A 272 6.35 -9.82 0.98
C TRP A 272 6.71 -8.62 0.10
N GLY A 273 6.11 -8.48 -1.09
CA GLY A 273 6.21 -7.22 -1.84
C GLY A 273 5.01 -6.35 -1.54
N ALA A 274 5.20 -5.10 -1.12
CA ALA A 274 4.14 -4.08 -1.20
C ALA A 274 4.58 -2.88 -2.01
N THR A 275 3.56 -2.30 -2.65
CA THR A 275 3.66 -1.11 -3.46
C THR A 275 2.80 -0.04 -2.78
N LEU A 276 3.45 0.90 -2.11
CA LEU A 276 2.82 2.11 -1.63
C LEU A 276 2.89 3.17 -2.74
N MET A 277 1.75 3.71 -3.16
CA MET A 277 1.72 4.90 -4.01
C MET A 277 1.37 6.12 -3.16
N ILE A 278 2.30 7.07 -3.10
CA ILE A 278 2.14 8.35 -2.42
C ILE A 278 1.91 9.42 -3.49
N ASP A 279 0.86 10.23 -3.30
CA ASP A 279 0.65 11.42 -4.10
C ASP A 279 0.85 12.70 -3.29
N LEU A 280 1.94 13.41 -3.66
CA LEU A 280 2.25 14.85 -3.67
C LEU A 280 1.81 15.78 -2.52
#